data_AF-A0A819TUP7-F1
#
_entry.id   AF-A0A819TUP7-F1
#
_cell.length_a   1.000
_cell.length_b   1.000
_cell.length_c   1.000
_cell.angle_alpha   90.00
_cell.angle_beta   90.00
_cell.angle_gamma   90.00
#
_symmetry.space_group_name_H-M   'P 1'
#
loop_
_entity.id
_entity.type
_entity.pdbx_description
1 polymer ?
#
loop_
_entity_poly.entity_id
_entity_poly.type
_entity_poly.pdbx_seq_one_letter_code
_entity_poly.pdbx_strand_id
1 'polypeptide(L)'
;MATSTIDPSVQKQLVVPGKILTDDTSNFMRGHGTYLDSTKAHLKASVAGVVNKVDRLLCVEPVENARYLGEVGHVVIGRVLKVDQSRWVVDIQSRLDSYLPLASVNLPGGENRRRMEDDERNMRQYLKEGDLFSAEIQQIYQDGTLALQTRNLRYGKLGEGILVHVRSSLVKRTKNHFHSLPCGASVIRGCNGAIWICPPISTSSDNNMVDTGGYVKNIESVSLDVRKTIVRLSNCIQILNHLGLPIYDTSIMEIFDISQNYEIDELIQPKIIQILSKHLQQQKDIINGGIGGGNGLDSHSHDMQEE
;
A
#
# COMPACT_ATOMS: atom_id res chain seq x y z
N MET A 1 -14.42 36.43 21.26
CA MET A 1 -13.34 35.80 20.48
C MET A 1 -14.01 35.05 19.34
N ALA A 2 -13.85 35.56 18.12
CA ALA A 2 -14.60 35.10 16.95
C ALA A 2 -14.17 33.68 16.58
N THR A 3 -15.09 32.74 16.72
CA THR A 3 -15.08 31.47 16.01
C THR A 3 -15.22 31.77 14.52
N SER A 4 -14.10 31.83 13.79
CA SER A 4 -14.12 31.82 12.33
C SER A 4 -14.51 30.43 11.85
N THR A 5 -15.81 30.16 11.90
CA THR A 5 -16.47 29.08 11.17
C THR A 5 -16.23 29.32 9.68
N ILE A 6 -15.23 28.66 9.11
CA ILE A 6 -15.19 28.44 7.66
C ILE A 6 -16.36 27.53 7.30
N ASP A 7 -17.01 27.87 6.18
CA ASP A 7 -18.12 27.15 5.59
C ASP A 7 -17.84 25.62 5.59
N PRO A 8 -18.73 24.79 6.20
CA PRO A 8 -18.62 23.33 6.15
C PRO A 8 -18.57 22.77 4.71
N SER A 9 -18.86 23.60 3.69
CA SER A 9 -18.74 23.28 2.27
C SER A 9 -17.30 23.00 1.77
N VAL A 10 -16.26 23.42 2.50
CA VAL A 10 -14.86 23.29 2.04
C VAL A 10 -14.30 21.87 2.27
N GLN A 11 -14.90 21.08 3.16
CA GLN A 11 -14.42 19.75 3.47
C GLN A 11 -14.89 18.75 2.41
N LYS A 12 -13.94 18.04 1.78
CA LYS A 12 -14.19 17.09 0.67
C LYS A 12 -14.69 17.76 -0.63
N GLN A 13 -14.40 19.04 -0.84
CA GLN A 13 -14.68 19.70 -2.11
C GLN A 13 -13.66 19.30 -3.18
N LEU A 14 -14.14 18.97 -4.39
CA LEU A 14 -13.27 18.80 -5.55
C LEU A 14 -12.83 20.17 -6.07
N VAL A 15 -11.52 20.35 -6.23
CA VAL A 15 -10.90 21.59 -6.70
C VAL A 15 -9.99 21.31 -7.88
N VAL A 16 -9.74 22.37 -8.66
CA VAL A 16 -8.81 22.38 -9.80
C VAL A 16 -7.64 23.30 -9.50
N PRO A 17 -6.49 23.11 -10.16
CA PRO A 17 -5.33 23.99 -10.00
C PRO A 17 -5.70 25.47 -10.20
N GLY A 18 -5.20 26.35 -9.32
CA GLY A 18 -5.45 27.78 -9.33
C GLY A 18 -6.70 28.23 -8.57
N LYS A 19 -7.57 27.31 -8.14
CA LYS A 19 -8.73 27.63 -7.29
C LYS A 19 -8.26 28.15 -5.92
N ILE A 20 -8.84 29.27 -5.50
CA ILE A 20 -8.61 29.84 -4.16
C ILE A 20 -9.35 28.97 -3.13
N LEU A 21 -8.62 28.51 -2.13
CA LEU A 21 -9.10 27.68 -1.03
C LEU A 21 -9.52 28.51 0.18
N THR A 22 -8.73 29.53 0.51
CA THR A 22 -9.03 30.49 1.59
C THR A 22 -8.32 31.81 1.33
N ASP A 23 -8.96 32.90 1.74
CA ASP A 23 -8.42 34.26 1.77
C ASP A 23 -7.76 34.58 3.12
N ASP A 24 -7.96 33.73 4.13
CA ASP A 24 -7.38 33.91 5.46
C ASP A 24 -6.13 33.05 5.62
N THR A 25 -4.99 33.55 5.15
CA THR A 25 -3.70 32.85 5.23
C THR A 25 -3.07 32.88 6.63
N SER A 26 -3.63 33.66 7.57
CA SER A 26 -3.11 33.79 8.93
C SER A 26 -3.53 32.64 9.84
N ASN A 27 -4.72 32.08 9.61
CA ASN A 27 -5.31 31.05 10.46
C ASN A 27 -5.03 29.62 9.97
N PHE A 28 -4.53 29.45 8.75
CA PHE A 28 -4.29 28.14 8.13
C PHE A 28 -2.84 27.89 7.76
N MET A 29 -2.39 26.68 8.03
CA MET A 29 -1.11 26.14 7.59
C MET A 29 -1.25 25.50 6.22
N ARG A 30 -0.27 25.74 5.35
CA ARG A 30 -0.19 25.10 4.03
C ARG A 30 0.26 23.65 4.15
N GLY A 31 -0.48 22.75 3.51
CA GLY A 31 -0.12 21.36 3.31
C GLY A 31 0.26 21.06 1.86
N HIS A 32 0.45 19.78 1.56
CA HIS A 32 0.69 19.30 0.20
C HIS A 32 -0.48 19.67 -0.74
N GLY A 33 -0.17 19.91 -2.02
CA GLY A 33 -1.19 20.27 -3.02
C GLY A 33 -1.70 21.72 -2.92
N THR A 34 -1.05 22.55 -2.11
CA THR A 34 -1.39 23.98 -1.96
C THR A 34 -0.17 24.87 -2.16
N TYR A 35 -0.40 26.10 -2.62
CA TYR A 35 0.63 27.13 -2.72
C TYR A 35 0.05 28.50 -2.39
N LEU A 36 0.91 29.42 -1.96
CA LEU A 36 0.53 30.81 -1.72
C LEU A 36 0.68 31.61 -3.01
N ASP A 37 -0.27 32.51 -3.25
CA ASP A 37 -0.17 33.46 -4.34
C ASP A 37 1.05 34.40 -4.19
N SER A 38 1.43 35.09 -5.25
CA SER A 38 2.56 36.05 -5.24
C SER A 38 2.40 37.14 -4.17
N THR A 39 1.15 37.55 -3.90
CA THR A 39 0.77 38.53 -2.88
C THR A 39 0.70 37.94 -1.47
N LYS A 40 0.83 36.62 -1.32
CA LYS A 40 0.66 35.84 -0.06
C LYS A 40 -0.69 36.05 0.63
N ALA A 41 -1.65 36.66 -0.04
CA ALA A 41 -2.99 36.91 0.48
C ALA A 41 -3.91 35.69 0.33
N HIS A 42 -3.69 34.85 -0.69
CA HIS A 42 -4.58 33.73 -1.02
C HIS A 42 -3.82 32.41 -1.00
N LEU A 43 -4.44 31.40 -0.40
CA LEU A 43 -4.01 30.01 -0.52
C LEU A 43 -4.74 29.36 -1.70
N LYS A 44 -4.00 28.85 -2.69
CA LYS A 44 -4.53 28.24 -3.90
C LYS A 44 -4.18 26.76 -3.99
N ALA A 45 -5.02 25.99 -4.67
CA ALA A 45 -4.75 24.58 -5.00
C ALA A 45 -3.71 24.49 -6.13
N SER A 46 -2.68 23.66 -5.98
CA SER A 46 -1.72 23.37 -7.06
C SER A 46 -2.12 22.15 -7.91
N VAL A 47 -2.96 21.27 -7.37
CA VAL A 47 -3.36 20.01 -8.01
C VAL A 47 -4.89 19.90 -8.10
N ALA A 48 -5.36 19.09 -9.06
CA ALA A 48 -6.76 18.71 -9.15
C ALA A 48 -7.05 17.59 -8.14
N GLY A 49 -7.95 17.82 -7.20
CA GLY A 49 -8.08 16.93 -6.05
C GLY A 49 -9.16 17.32 -5.08
N VAL A 50 -9.25 16.56 -3.99
CA VAL A 50 -10.19 16.77 -2.91
C VAL A 50 -9.49 17.56 -1.80
N VAL A 51 -10.14 18.63 -1.34
CA VAL A 51 -9.63 19.42 -0.21
C VAL A 51 -9.80 18.62 1.08
N ASN A 52 -8.69 18.41 1.78
CA ASN A 52 -8.67 17.78 3.08
C ASN A 52 -8.16 18.78 4.12
N LYS A 53 -8.94 18.92 5.20
CA LYS A 53 -8.67 19.85 6.30
C LYS A 53 -8.46 19.03 7.55
N VAL A 54 -7.28 19.13 8.13
CA VAL A 54 -6.93 18.54 9.42
C VAL A 54 -6.56 19.68 10.35
N ASP A 55 -7.47 20.02 11.27
CA ASP A 55 -7.38 21.19 12.14
C ASP A 55 -7.15 22.50 11.36
N ARG A 56 -5.91 23.04 11.44
CA ARG A 56 -5.46 24.24 10.75
C ARG A 56 -4.69 23.94 9.47
N LEU A 57 -4.39 22.68 9.18
CA LEU A 57 -3.67 22.27 7.97
C LEU A 57 -4.65 22.07 6.82
N LEU A 58 -4.43 22.80 5.72
CA LEU A 58 -5.15 22.63 4.46
C LEU A 58 -4.25 21.92 3.45
N CYS A 59 -4.67 20.75 2.98
CA CYS A 59 -4.04 20.04 1.90
C CYS A 59 -5.04 19.71 0.79
N VAL A 60 -4.55 19.51 -0.43
CA VAL A 60 -5.34 19.00 -1.55
C VAL A 60 -4.78 17.64 -1.91
N GLU A 61 -5.59 16.62 -1.72
CA GLU A 61 -5.27 15.26 -2.10
C GLU A 61 -5.65 15.06 -3.57
N PRO A 62 -4.70 14.79 -4.47
CA PRO A 62 -5.01 14.63 -5.89
C PRO A 62 -5.92 13.43 -6.13
N VAL A 63 -6.80 13.53 -7.14
CA VAL A 63 -7.76 12.46 -7.48
C VAL A 63 -7.05 11.14 -7.81
N GLU A 64 -5.89 11.23 -8.45
CA GLU A 64 -5.02 10.09 -8.70
C GLU A 64 -3.57 10.48 -8.39
N ASN A 65 -2.94 9.73 -7.49
CA ASN A 65 -1.51 9.86 -7.24
C ASN A 65 -0.75 9.20 -8.39
N ALA A 66 -0.05 10.00 -9.19
CA ALA A 66 0.77 9.49 -10.28
C ALA A 66 1.95 8.62 -9.80
N ARG A 67 2.44 8.86 -8.58
CA ARG A 67 3.59 8.16 -7.97
C ARG A 67 3.40 7.99 -6.46
N TYR A 68 4.08 7.00 -5.91
CA TYR A 68 4.08 6.74 -4.47
C TYR A 68 4.90 7.80 -3.71
N LEU A 69 4.35 8.34 -2.61
CA LEU A 69 5.00 9.36 -1.79
C LEU A 69 5.87 8.78 -0.67
N GLY A 70 5.48 7.63 -0.11
CA GLY A 70 6.17 7.04 1.04
C GLY A 70 5.88 7.74 2.36
N GLU A 71 5.71 6.94 3.42
CA GLU A 71 5.71 7.41 4.81
C GLU A 71 6.61 6.52 5.64
N VAL A 72 7.14 7.04 6.74
CA VAL A 72 7.96 6.26 7.68
C VAL A 72 7.14 5.10 8.26
N GLY A 73 7.74 3.91 8.26
CA GLY A 73 7.12 2.67 8.70
C GLY A 73 6.26 1.98 7.64
N HIS A 74 6.18 2.48 6.41
CA HIS A 74 5.53 1.74 5.33
C HIS A 74 6.38 0.56 4.89
N VAL A 75 5.73 -0.60 4.74
CA VAL A 75 6.29 -1.78 4.10
C VAL A 75 6.21 -1.58 2.59
N VAL A 76 7.32 -1.80 1.90
CA VAL A 76 7.44 -1.65 0.44
C VAL A 76 8.16 -2.85 -0.15
N ILE A 77 7.90 -3.10 -1.43
CA ILE A 77 8.67 -4.05 -2.23
C ILE A 77 9.46 -3.25 -3.25
N GLY A 78 10.77 -3.49 -3.28
CA GLY A 78 11.70 -2.78 -4.15
C GLY A 78 12.46 -3.69 -5.09
N ARG A 79 12.93 -3.11 -6.20
CA ARG A 79 13.87 -3.74 -7.12
C ARG A 79 15.21 -3.03 -7.06
N VAL A 80 16.29 -3.80 -6.95
CA VAL A 80 17.65 -3.24 -6.99
C VAL A 80 17.96 -2.75 -8.40
N LEU A 81 18.27 -1.47 -8.56
CA LEU A 81 18.69 -0.88 -9.83
C LEU A 81 20.21 -1.01 -10.02
N LYS A 82 20.97 -0.59 -9.00
CA LYS A 82 22.44 -0.65 -9.01
C LYS A 82 23.00 -0.73 -7.58
N VAL A 83 24.19 -1.28 -7.48
CA VAL A 83 24.99 -1.27 -6.25
C VAL A 83 25.97 -0.09 -6.33
N ASP A 84 25.89 0.83 -5.37
CA ASP A 84 26.76 1.99 -5.21
C ASP A 84 27.68 1.78 -3.98
N GLN A 85 28.57 2.72 -3.71
CA GLN A 85 29.46 2.64 -2.54
C GLN A 85 28.64 2.64 -1.23
N SER A 86 28.76 1.57 -0.44
CA SER A 86 28.07 1.37 0.84
C SER A 86 26.52 1.45 0.82
N ARG A 87 25.87 1.43 -0.36
CA ARG A 87 24.41 1.45 -0.50
C ARG A 87 23.91 0.82 -1.80
N TRP A 88 22.67 0.35 -1.79
CA TRP A 88 21.94 -0.02 -3.00
C TRP A 88 21.00 1.10 -3.42
N VAL A 89 20.94 1.38 -4.71
CA VAL A 89 19.93 2.24 -5.32
C VAL A 89 18.79 1.37 -5.81
N VAL A 90 17.57 1.70 -5.43
CA VAL A 90 16.42 0.81 -5.57
C VAL A 90 15.20 1.55 -6.08
N ASP A 91 14.42 0.88 -6.93
CA ASP A 91 13.14 1.35 -7.43
C ASP A 91 12.01 0.82 -6.53
N ILE A 92 11.21 1.75 -6.00
CA ILE A 92 9.98 1.45 -5.24
C ILE A 92 8.77 2.19 -5.81
N GLN A 93 8.81 2.62 -7.08
CA GLN A 93 7.73 3.37 -7.75
C GLN A 93 7.42 4.74 -7.11
N SER A 94 8.38 5.30 -6.36
CA SER A 94 8.35 6.65 -5.83
C SER A 94 8.71 7.70 -6.88
N ARG A 95 8.67 8.98 -6.49
CA ARG A 95 9.09 10.10 -7.37
C ARG A 95 10.59 10.10 -7.67
N LEU A 96 11.39 9.63 -6.73
CA LEU A 96 12.85 9.53 -6.80
C LEU A 96 13.29 8.10 -6.52
N ASP A 97 14.48 7.73 -6.99
CA ASP A 97 15.11 6.48 -6.60
C ASP A 97 15.39 6.48 -5.09
N SER A 98 15.21 5.33 -4.46
CA SER A 98 15.41 5.17 -3.02
C SER A 98 16.76 4.55 -2.72
N TYR A 99 17.20 4.67 -1.46
CA TYR A 99 18.46 4.10 -1.00
C TYR A 99 18.21 3.04 0.07
N LEU A 100 18.89 1.91 -0.06
CA LEU A 100 19.05 0.91 0.99
C LEU A 100 20.51 0.95 1.44
N PRO A 101 20.85 1.58 2.57
CA PRO A 101 22.21 1.59 3.07
C PRO A 101 22.65 0.19 3.51
N LEU A 102 23.92 -0.18 3.30
CA LEU A 102 24.53 -1.36 3.94
C LEU A 102 24.38 -1.29 5.47
N ALA A 103 24.41 -0.05 5.96
CA ALA A 103 23.85 0.50 7.20
C ALA A 103 22.70 -0.25 7.88
N SER A 104 21.73 -0.62 7.06
CA SER A 104 20.35 -0.91 7.44
C SER A 104 19.89 -2.28 6.96
N VAL A 105 20.85 -3.11 6.54
CA VAL A 105 20.62 -4.48 6.09
C VAL A 105 21.13 -5.47 7.14
N ASN A 106 20.36 -6.53 7.34
CA ASN A 106 20.78 -7.70 8.11
C ASN A 106 21.69 -8.55 7.24
N LEU A 107 22.93 -8.72 7.68
CA LEU A 107 23.90 -9.61 7.04
C LEU A 107 23.85 -10.99 7.72
N PRO A 108 24.07 -12.09 6.97
CA PRO A 108 24.15 -13.42 7.55
C PRO A 108 25.29 -13.46 8.59
N GLY A 109 24.99 -13.94 9.81
CA GLY A 109 25.91 -13.92 10.96
C GLY A 109 25.44 -13.10 12.17
N GLY A 110 24.26 -12.45 12.08
CA GLY A 110 23.58 -11.82 13.21
C GLY A 110 23.78 -10.29 13.33
N GLU A 111 22.88 -9.65 14.09
CA GLU A 111 22.64 -8.20 14.13
C GLU A 111 23.84 -7.36 14.65
N ASN A 112 24.79 -7.97 15.37
CA ASN A 112 25.87 -7.27 16.09
C ASN A 112 27.30 -7.54 15.56
N ARG A 113 27.47 -8.05 14.34
CA ARG A 113 28.81 -8.14 13.73
C ARG A 113 29.30 -6.75 13.31
N ARG A 114 30.54 -6.40 13.69
CA ARG A 114 31.22 -5.20 13.16
C ARG A 114 31.33 -5.33 11.64
N ARG A 115 30.76 -4.37 10.92
CA ARG A 115 30.83 -4.32 9.45
C ARG A 115 32.25 -4.04 9.03
N MET A 116 32.76 -4.87 8.12
CA MET A 116 34.13 -4.80 7.61
C MET A 116 34.13 -4.25 6.19
N GLU A 117 35.28 -3.76 5.70
CA GLU A 117 35.48 -3.38 4.29
C GLU A 117 35.16 -4.53 3.32
N ASP A 118 35.34 -5.78 3.77
CA ASP A 118 34.96 -6.98 3.02
C ASP A 118 33.44 -7.06 2.74
N ASP A 119 32.60 -6.54 3.64
CA ASP A 119 31.14 -6.57 3.46
C ASP A 119 30.73 -5.59 2.34
N GLU A 120 31.44 -4.46 2.21
CA GLU A 120 31.25 -3.50 1.12
C GLU A 120 31.66 -4.12 -0.23
N ARG A 121 32.77 -4.86 -0.26
CA ARG A 121 33.21 -5.59 -1.46
C ARG A 121 32.22 -6.70 -1.87
N ASN A 122 31.59 -7.34 -0.90
CA ASN A 122 30.68 -8.47 -1.10
C ASN A 122 29.20 -8.07 -1.23
N MET A 123 28.87 -6.77 -1.31
CA MET A 123 27.47 -6.30 -1.41
C MET A 123 26.67 -6.98 -2.53
N ARG A 124 27.31 -7.22 -3.68
CA ARG A 124 26.71 -7.90 -4.84
C ARG A 124 26.32 -9.35 -4.57
N GLN A 125 26.92 -10.01 -3.57
CA GLN A 125 26.58 -11.38 -3.21
C GLN A 125 25.23 -11.47 -2.49
N TYR A 126 24.88 -10.43 -1.71
CA TYR A 126 23.61 -10.35 -1.00
C TYR A 126 22.47 -9.94 -1.94
N LEU A 127 22.62 -8.77 -2.55
CA LEU A 127 21.64 -8.16 -3.45
C LEU A 127 22.35 -7.68 -4.72
N LYS A 128 21.97 -8.28 -5.85
CA LYS A 128 22.45 -7.88 -7.19
C LYS A 128 21.36 -7.11 -7.93
N GLU A 129 21.75 -6.47 -9.02
CA GLU A 129 20.82 -5.77 -9.91
C GLU A 129 19.69 -6.68 -10.38
N GLY A 130 18.46 -6.17 -10.31
CA GLY A 130 17.24 -6.88 -10.66
C GLY A 130 16.64 -7.74 -9.54
N ASP A 131 17.36 -7.97 -8.44
CA ASP A 131 16.79 -8.69 -7.30
C ASP A 131 15.64 -7.89 -6.67
N LEU A 132 14.63 -8.61 -6.20
CA LEU A 132 13.49 -8.08 -5.46
C LEU A 132 13.69 -8.30 -3.97
N PHE A 133 13.24 -7.35 -3.17
CA PHE A 133 13.31 -7.44 -1.71
C PHE A 133 12.14 -6.70 -1.07
N SER A 134 11.75 -7.14 0.12
CA SER A 134 10.84 -6.41 1.00
C SER A 134 11.64 -5.56 1.98
N ALA A 135 11.17 -4.35 2.25
CA ALA A 135 11.80 -3.43 3.18
C ALA A 135 10.77 -2.50 3.83
N GLU A 136 11.24 -1.78 4.84
CA GLU A 136 10.47 -0.72 5.50
C GLU A 136 11.13 0.63 5.23
N ILE A 137 10.33 1.68 5.09
CA ILE A 137 10.83 3.05 5.01
C ILE A 137 11.27 3.49 6.41
N GLN A 138 12.58 3.69 6.59
CA GLN A 138 13.18 4.12 7.85
C GLN A 138 13.07 5.64 8.03
N GLN A 139 13.42 6.38 6.98
CA GLN A 139 13.51 7.84 7.03
C GLN A 139 13.25 8.44 5.65
N ILE A 140 12.73 9.67 5.65
CA ILE A 140 12.57 10.49 4.46
C ILE A 140 13.57 11.65 4.58
N TYR A 141 14.44 11.80 3.59
CA TYR A 141 15.41 12.90 3.52
C TYR A 141 14.72 14.21 3.09
N GLN A 142 15.41 15.34 3.28
CA GLN A 142 14.88 16.68 3.00
C GLN A 142 14.54 16.90 1.51
N ASP A 143 15.22 16.19 0.62
CA ASP A 143 14.98 16.17 -0.83
C ASP A 143 13.78 15.28 -1.22
N GLY A 144 13.22 14.52 -0.27
CA GLY A 144 12.16 13.55 -0.51
C GLY A 144 12.65 12.16 -0.90
N THR A 145 13.97 11.91 -0.90
CA THR A 145 14.52 10.58 -1.11
C THR A 145 14.19 9.68 0.08
N LEU A 146 13.81 8.43 -0.19
CA LEU A 146 13.40 7.47 0.83
C LEU A 146 14.57 6.55 1.20
N ALA A 147 14.87 6.47 2.50
CA ALA A 147 15.83 5.53 3.06
C ALA A 147 15.12 4.28 3.56
N LEU A 148 15.54 3.12 3.08
CA LEU A 148 14.96 1.82 3.41
C LEU A 148 15.79 1.09 4.47
N GLN A 149 15.14 0.18 5.20
CA GLN A 149 15.78 -0.75 6.12
C GLN A 149 15.18 -2.15 6.02
N THR A 150 16.00 -3.16 6.29
CA THR A 150 15.60 -4.57 6.37
C THR A 150 16.10 -5.21 7.68
N ARG A 151 16.02 -4.45 8.79
CA ARG A 151 16.48 -4.90 10.12
C ARG A 151 15.59 -5.97 10.76
N ASN A 152 14.31 -6.03 10.38
CA ASN A 152 13.44 -7.13 10.80
C ASN A 152 13.72 -8.36 9.94
N LEU A 153 13.85 -9.54 10.54
CA LEU A 153 14.06 -10.80 9.81
C LEU A 153 12.93 -11.14 8.83
N ARG A 154 11.74 -10.56 9.01
CA ARG A 154 10.63 -10.69 8.04
C ARG A 154 10.89 -9.94 6.73
N TYR A 155 11.81 -8.99 6.74
CA TYR A 155 12.23 -8.25 5.56
C TYR A 155 13.50 -8.88 4.97
N GLY A 156 13.68 -8.71 3.67
CA GLY A 156 14.85 -9.24 3.00
C GLY A 156 14.57 -9.57 1.55
N LYS A 157 15.48 -10.35 0.96
CA LYS A 157 15.39 -10.75 -0.43
C LYS A 157 14.18 -11.65 -0.66
N LEU A 158 13.43 -11.38 -1.72
CA LEU A 158 12.30 -12.18 -2.15
C LEU A 158 12.80 -13.30 -3.07
N GLY A 159 12.39 -14.54 -2.75
CA GLY A 159 12.75 -15.74 -3.49
C GLY A 159 11.83 -15.99 -4.69
N GLU A 160 11.26 -17.18 -4.75
CA GLU A 160 10.36 -17.58 -5.83
C GLU A 160 8.94 -17.03 -5.64
N GLY A 161 8.36 -16.54 -6.73
CA GLY A 161 7.04 -15.91 -6.71
C GLY A 161 6.85 -15.00 -7.91
N ILE A 162 5.79 -14.20 -7.86
CA ILE A 162 5.47 -13.20 -8.89
C ILE A 162 5.21 -11.83 -8.27
N LEU A 163 5.62 -10.80 -9.01
CA LEU A 163 5.39 -9.41 -8.65
C LEU A 163 4.23 -8.85 -9.49
N VAL A 164 3.28 -8.21 -8.80
CA VAL A 164 2.12 -7.57 -9.42
C VAL A 164 2.13 -6.09 -9.02
N HIS A 165 2.04 -5.20 -10.01
CA HIS A 165 1.93 -3.77 -9.76
C HIS A 165 0.46 -3.32 -9.85
N VAL A 166 0.05 -2.53 -8.86
CA VAL A 166 -1.26 -1.90 -8.75
C VAL A 166 -1.08 -0.43 -8.36
N ARG A 167 -2.17 0.35 -8.44
CA ARG A 167 -2.15 1.73 -7.95
C ARG A 167 -1.91 1.75 -6.43
N SER A 168 -0.90 2.50 -5.98
CA SER A 168 -0.50 2.57 -4.58
C SER A 168 -1.63 3.08 -3.67
N SER A 169 -2.53 3.91 -4.19
CA SER A 169 -3.71 4.41 -3.45
C SER A 169 -4.72 3.33 -3.08
N LEU A 170 -4.73 2.19 -3.80
CA LEU A 170 -5.62 1.07 -3.52
C LEU A 170 -5.10 0.18 -2.39
N VAL A 171 -3.79 0.23 -2.10
CA VAL A 171 -3.18 -0.56 -1.03
C VAL A 171 -3.30 0.22 0.28
N LYS A 172 -4.24 -0.18 1.14
CA LYS A 172 -4.39 0.45 2.45
C LYS A 172 -3.27 0.01 3.40
N ARG A 173 -2.78 0.96 4.19
CA ARG A 173 -1.87 0.68 5.30
C ARG A 173 -2.59 -0.15 6.37
N THR A 174 -2.02 -1.28 6.73
CA THR A 174 -2.55 -2.19 7.76
C THR A 174 -1.44 -2.51 8.77
N LYS A 175 -1.81 -3.07 9.93
CA LYS A 175 -0.81 -3.48 10.94
C LYS A 175 0.14 -4.54 10.40
N ASN A 176 -0.41 -5.47 9.62
CA ASN A 176 0.33 -6.54 8.96
C ASN A 176 0.17 -6.40 7.45
N HIS A 177 1.28 -6.53 6.72
CA HIS A 177 1.32 -6.52 5.26
C HIS A 177 1.71 -7.89 4.69
N PHE A 178 2.07 -8.84 5.55
CA PHE A 178 2.42 -10.23 5.24
C PHE A 178 1.23 -11.11 5.60
N HIS A 179 0.70 -11.83 4.63
CA HIS A 179 -0.47 -12.68 4.83
C HIS A 179 -0.23 -14.05 4.20
N SER A 180 -0.48 -15.11 4.97
CA SER A 180 -0.63 -16.45 4.43
C SER A 180 -2.11 -16.69 4.20
N LEU A 181 -2.49 -16.90 2.93
CA LEU A 181 -3.86 -17.07 2.52
C LEU A 181 -4.27 -18.55 2.62
N PRO A 182 -5.55 -18.84 2.92
CA PRO A 182 -6.03 -20.22 3.06
C PRO A 182 -6.02 -21.00 1.74
N CYS A 183 -5.87 -20.32 0.60
CA CYS A 183 -5.75 -20.95 -0.72
C CYS A 183 -4.38 -21.61 -0.99
N GLY A 184 -3.46 -21.61 -0.01
CA GLY A 184 -2.15 -22.25 -0.14
C GLY A 184 -1.12 -21.37 -0.83
N ALA A 185 -1.18 -20.06 -0.63
CA ALA A 185 -0.19 -19.09 -1.10
C ALA A 185 0.00 -17.96 -0.08
N SER A 186 1.13 -17.27 -0.14
CA SER A 186 1.43 -16.10 0.71
C SER A 186 1.51 -14.83 -0.14
N VAL A 187 1.08 -13.71 0.45
CA VAL A 187 1.05 -12.39 -0.20
C VAL A 187 1.71 -11.35 0.70
N ILE A 188 2.58 -10.54 0.11
CA ILE A 188 3.16 -9.35 0.73
C ILE A 188 2.64 -8.14 -0.02
N ARG A 189 1.89 -7.27 0.67
CA ARG A 189 1.32 -6.05 0.09
C ARG A 189 2.20 -4.86 0.40
N GLY A 190 3.03 -4.42 -0.54
CA GLY A 190 3.77 -3.16 -0.39
C GLY A 190 2.85 -1.95 -0.52
N CYS A 191 2.95 -0.99 0.39
CA CYS A 191 2.23 0.29 0.36
C CYS A 191 2.52 1.09 -0.93
N ASN A 192 3.61 0.78 -1.62
CA ASN A 192 3.96 1.38 -2.89
C ASN A 192 3.17 0.85 -4.10
N GLY A 193 2.24 -0.08 -3.89
CA GLY A 193 1.49 -0.72 -4.98
C GLY A 193 2.20 -1.89 -5.62
N ALA A 194 3.37 -2.28 -5.10
CA ALA A 194 4.04 -3.53 -5.47
C ALA A 194 3.54 -4.65 -4.55
N ILE A 195 2.95 -5.70 -5.12
CA ILE A 195 2.43 -6.86 -4.38
C ILE A 195 3.20 -8.10 -4.81
N TRP A 196 3.77 -8.81 -3.84
CA TRP A 196 4.47 -10.06 -4.07
C TRP A 196 3.59 -11.24 -3.68
N ILE A 197 3.49 -12.22 -4.57
CA ILE A 197 2.73 -13.46 -4.34
C ILE A 197 3.71 -14.61 -4.44
N CYS A 198 3.81 -15.42 -3.40
CA CYS A 198 4.75 -16.54 -3.32
C CYS A 198 4.06 -17.81 -2.82
N PRO A 199 4.73 -18.98 -2.97
CA PRO A 199 4.32 -20.21 -2.31
C PRO A 199 4.14 -20.02 -0.79
N PRO A 200 3.39 -20.92 -0.12
CA PRO A 200 3.16 -20.81 1.31
C PRO A 200 4.49 -20.94 2.05
N ILE A 201 4.77 -19.98 2.94
CA ILE A 201 5.98 -19.99 3.75
C ILE A 201 5.80 -21.04 4.85
N SER A 202 6.54 -22.15 4.77
CA SER A 202 6.50 -23.24 5.74
C SER A 202 7.24 -22.83 7.01
N THR A 203 6.48 -22.59 8.08
CA THR A 203 7.01 -22.10 9.38
C THR A 203 8.01 -23.04 10.08
N SER A 204 8.15 -24.29 9.64
CA SER A 204 8.99 -25.29 10.30
C SER A 204 10.40 -25.47 9.71
N SER A 205 10.60 -25.19 8.41
CA SER A 205 11.90 -25.34 7.71
C SER A 205 12.54 -24.00 7.34
N ASP A 206 11.77 -22.91 7.28
CA ASP A 206 12.24 -21.60 6.82
C ASP A 206 12.82 -20.68 7.91
N ASN A 207 12.84 -21.09 9.18
CA ASN A 207 13.48 -20.30 10.25
C ASN A 207 14.96 -20.00 9.93
N ASN A 208 15.66 -20.91 9.26
CA ASN A 208 17.04 -20.69 8.79
C ASN A 208 17.14 -19.69 7.62
N MET A 209 16.10 -19.56 6.79
CA MET A 209 16.05 -18.64 5.64
C MET A 209 15.69 -17.21 6.09
N VAL A 210 14.83 -17.12 7.10
CA VAL A 210 14.49 -15.88 7.82
C VAL A 210 15.71 -15.34 8.58
N ASP A 211 16.50 -16.21 9.24
CA ASP A 211 17.74 -15.84 9.93
C ASP A 211 18.87 -15.34 8.99
N THR A 212 18.79 -15.65 7.70
CA THR A 212 19.77 -15.20 6.69
C THR A 212 19.27 -14.04 5.83
N GLY A 213 18.11 -13.44 6.13
CA GLY A 213 17.56 -12.33 5.34
C GLY A 213 17.14 -12.72 3.91
N GLY A 214 16.93 -14.01 3.64
CA GLY A 214 16.49 -14.53 2.34
C GLY A 214 17.57 -14.58 1.25
N TYR A 215 18.85 -14.37 1.55
CA TYR A 215 19.91 -14.39 0.54
C TYR A 215 20.19 -15.79 -0.03
N VAL A 216 19.84 -16.84 0.72
CA VAL A 216 19.90 -18.22 0.25
C VAL A 216 18.69 -18.49 -0.62
N LYS A 217 18.92 -18.84 -1.90
CA LYS A 217 17.85 -19.21 -2.81
C LYS A 217 17.38 -20.62 -2.49
N ASN A 218 16.12 -20.76 -2.09
CA ASN A 218 15.44 -22.04 -2.22
C ASN A 218 15.07 -22.23 -3.70
N ILE A 219 15.63 -23.25 -4.35
CA ILE A 219 15.40 -23.62 -5.77
C ILE A 219 14.54 -24.89 -5.84
N GLU A 220 13.75 -25.16 -4.81
CA GLU A 220 12.83 -26.28 -4.81
C GLU A 220 11.73 -26.10 -5.85
N SER A 221 11.41 -27.18 -6.55
CA SER A 221 10.37 -27.14 -7.57
C SER A 221 9.00 -26.90 -6.92
N VAL A 222 8.40 -25.74 -7.17
CA VAL A 222 7.00 -25.46 -6.80
C VAL A 222 6.06 -26.38 -7.59
N SER A 223 4.98 -26.87 -6.98
CA SER A 223 3.99 -27.71 -7.66
C SER A 223 3.16 -26.92 -8.69
N LEU A 224 2.59 -27.61 -9.67
CA LEU A 224 1.75 -26.99 -10.69
C LEU A 224 0.48 -26.36 -10.10
N ASP A 225 -0.10 -26.97 -9.07
CA ASP A 225 -1.31 -26.46 -8.41
C ASP A 225 -1.03 -25.15 -7.67
N VAL A 226 0.09 -25.06 -6.95
CA VAL A 226 0.49 -23.81 -6.28
C VAL A 226 0.76 -22.71 -7.31
N ARG A 227 1.42 -23.03 -8.43
CA ARG A 227 1.63 -22.07 -9.53
C ARG A 227 0.31 -21.56 -10.10
N LYS A 228 -0.68 -22.44 -10.33
CA LYS A 228 -2.02 -22.06 -10.78
C LYS A 228 -2.71 -21.12 -9.78
N THR A 229 -2.64 -21.43 -8.48
CA THR A 229 -3.16 -20.55 -7.42
C THR A 229 -2.52 -19.17 -7.45
N ILE A 230 -1.19 -19.11 -7.57
CA ILE A 230 -0.44 -17.85 -7.61
C ILE A 230 -0.87 -17.00 -8.82
N VAL A 231 -1.01 -17.59 -10.00
CA VAL A 231 -1.46 -16.88 -11.21
C VAL A 231 -2.90 -16.40 -11.06
N ARG A 232 -3.79 -17.23 -10.51
CA ARG A 232 -5.18 -16.84 -10.24
C ARG A 232 -5.24 -15.64 -9.29
N LEU A 233 -4.48 -15.66 -8.18
CA LEU A 233 -4.38 -14.54 -7.25
C LEU A 233 -3.89 -13.26 -7.94
N SER A 234 -2.89 -13.36 -8.82
CA SER A 234 -2.43 -12.22 -9.61
C SER A 234 -3.55 -11.62 -10.47
N ASN A 235 -4.35 -12.47 -11.13
CA ASN A 235 -5.48 -12.01 -11.92
C ASN A 235 -6.55 -11.35 -11.03
N CYS A 236 -6.88 -11.92 -9.87
CA CYS A 236 -7.81 -11.32 -8.91
C CYS A 236 -7.35 -9.92 -8.45
N ILE A 237 -6.05 -9.76 -8.18
CA ILE A 237 -5.47 -8.47 -7.76
C ILE A 237 -5.51 -7.45 -8.90
N GLN A 238 -5.24 -7.88 -10.14
CA GLN A 238 -5.37 -7.00 -11.31
C GLN A 238 -6.82 -6.59 -11.57
N ILE A 239 -7.79 -7.48 -11.34
CA ILE A 239 -9.22 -7.17 -11.41
C ILE A 239 -9.58 -6.09 -10.39
N LEU A 240 -9.16 -6.23 -9.13
CA LEU A 240 -9.37 -5.19 -8.10
C LEU A 240 -8.78 -3.84 -8.52
N ASN A 241 -7.56 -3.87 -9.06
CA ASN A 241 -6.87 -2.67 -9.52
C ASN A 241 -7.63 -1.96 -10.66
N HIS A 242 -8.11 -2.73 -11.65
CA HIS A 242 -8.89 -2.24 -12.78
C HIS A 242 -10.23 -1.65 -12.32
N LEU A 243 -10.89 -2.27 -11.34
CA LEU A 243 -12.14 -1.79 -10.76
C LEU A 243 -11.95 -0.61 -9.80
N GLY A 244 -10.71 -0.25 -9.45
CA GLY A 244 -10.41 0.79 -8.47
C GLY A 244 -10.90 0.45 -7.06
N LEU A 245 -10.95 -0.83 -6.74
CA LEU A 245 -11.33 -1.31 -5.42
C LEU A 245 -10.12 -1.39 -4.50
N PRO A 246 -10.29 -1.10 -3.19
CA PRO A 246 -9.22 -1.23 -2.21
C PRO A 246 -8.75 -2.69 -2.11
N ILE A 247 -7.44 -2.87 -1.97
CA ILE A 247 -6.78 -4.19 -1.95
C ILE A 247 -6.31 -4.49 -0.53
N TYR A 248 -6.97 -5.44 0.11
CA TYR A 248 -6.63 -6.05 1.38
C TYR A 248 -6.92 -7.57 1.33
N ASP A 249 -6.45 -8.31 2.33
CA ASP A 249 -6.52 -9.78 2.36
C ASP A 249 -7.92 -10.33 2.14
N THR A 250 -8.95 -9.81 2.82
CA THR A 250 -10.32 -10.29 2.62
C THR A 250 -10.87 -9.95 1.22
N SER A 251 -10.61 -8.76 0.67
CA SER A 251 -11.03 -8.43 -0.71
C SER A 251 -10.39 -9.31 -1.78
N ILE A 252 -9.13 -9.72 -1.56
CA ILE A 252 -8.43 -10.64 -2.47
C ILE A 252 -9.10 -12.01 -2.41
N MET A 253 -9.40 -12.49 -1.20
CA MET A 253 -10.04 -13.78 -0.99
C MET A 253 -11.48 -13.83 -1.52
N GLU A 254 -12.27 -12.78 -1.32
CA GLU A 254 -13.64 -12.67 -1.85
C GLU A 254 -13.67 -12.88 -3.37
N ILE A 255 -12.77 -12.22 -4.11
CA ILE A 255 -12.69 -12.39 -5.56
C ILE A 255 -12.07 -13.72 -5.93
N PHE A 256 -11.10 -14.21 -5.14
CA PHE A 256 -10.51 -15.52 -5.36
C PHE A 256 -11.57 -16.63 -5.30
N ASP A 257 -12.48 -16.58 -4.33
CA ASP A 257 -13.56 -17.56 -4.17
C ASP A 257 -14.54 -17.51 -5.35
N ILE A 258 -14.93 -16.30 -5.80
CA ILE A 258 -15.80 -16.15 -6.98
C ILE A 258 -15.08 -16.60 -8.26
N SER A 259 -13.76 -16.38 -8.35
CA SER A 259 -12.94 -16.74 -9.51
C SER A 259 -12.81 -18.25 -9.73
N GLN A 260 -13.13 -19.07 -8.72
CA GLN A 260 -13.13 -20.54 -8.85
C GLN A 260 -14.13 -21.04 -9.89
N ASN A 261 -15.16 -20.26 -10.19
CA ASN A 261 -16.17 -20.59 -11.19
C ASN A 261 -15.69 -20.41 -12.65
N TYR A 262 -14.47 -19.90 -12.85
CA TYR A 262 -13.90 -19.58 -14.16
C TYR A 262 -12.49 -20.17 -14.30
N GLU A 263 -12.09 -20.42 -15.54
CA GLU A 263 -10.71 -20.80 -15.82
C GLU A 263 -9.77 -19.59 -15.69
N ILE A 264 -8.49 -19.87 -15.42
CA ILE A 264 -7.52 -18.83 -15.03
C ILE A 264 -7.30 -17.80 -16.15
N ASP A 265 -7.26 -18.26 -17.39
CA ASP A 265 -7.08 -17.45 -18.60
C ASP A 265 -8.32 -16.61 -18.93
N GLU A 266 -9.51 -17.07 -18.54
CA GLU A 266 -10.75 -16.35 -18.74
C GLU A 266 -10.86 -15.09 -17.85
N LEU A 267 -10.23 -15.09 -16.67
CA LEU A 267 -10.31 -13.99 -15.69
C LEU A 267 -9.82 -12.63 -16.23
N ILE A 268 -9.00 -12.63 -17.28
CA ILE A 268 -8.47 -11.41 -17.90
C ILE A 268 -9.48 -10.81 -18.90
N GLN A 269 -10.49 -11.57 -19.32
CA GLN A 269 -11.45 -11.12 -20.31
C GLN A 269 -12.35 -10.00 -19.75
N PRO A 270 -12.51 -8.87 -20.47
CA PRO A 270 -13.31 -7.73 -20.00
C PRO A 270 -14.74 -8.08 -19.59
N LYS A 271 -15.35 -9.06 -20.28
CA LYS A 271 -16.70 -9.55 -19.98
C LYS A 271 -16.79 -10.14 -18.57
N ILE A 272 -15.79 -10.92 -18.16
CA ILE A 272 -15.75 -11.56 -16.84
C ILE A 272 -15.45 -10.52 -15.78
N ILE A 273 -14.54 -9.57 -16.04
CA ILE A 273 -14.28 -8.43 -15.14
C ILE A 273 -15.58 -7.67 -14.83
N GLN A 274 -16.42 -7.40 -15.84
CA GLN A 274 -17.72 -6.73 -15.66
C GLN A 274 -18.75 -7.58 -14.89
N ILE A 275 -18.74 -8.91 -15.07
CA ILE A 275 -19.62 -9.80 -14.30
C ILE A 275 -19.21 -9.81 -12.83
N LEU A 276 -17.91 -9.93 -12.56
CA LEU A 276 -17.34 -9.88 -11.21
C LEU A 276 -17.63 -8.53 -10.53
N SER A 277 -17.51 -7.42 -11.26
CA SER A 277 -17.80 -6.10 -10.71
C SER A 277 -19.25 -5.95 -10.27
N LYS A 278 -20.20 -6.48 -11.04
CA LYS A 278 -21.62 -6.49 -10.68
C LYS A 278 -21.90 -7.34 -9.44
N HIS A 279 -21.27 -8.51 -9.35
CA HIS A 279 -21.40 -9.39 -8.18
C HIS A 279 -20.89 -8.71 -6.89
N LEU A 280 -19.74 -8.04 -6.97
CA LEU A 280 -19.17 -7.31 -5.83
C LEU A 280 -20.02 -6.11 -5.41
N GLN A 281 -20.64 -5.41 -6.37
CA GLN A 281 -21.58 -4.32 -6.07
C GLN A 281 -22.83 -4.85 -5.35
N GLN A 282 -23.43 -5.92 -5.85
CA GLN A 282 -24.61 -6.54 -5.24
C GLN A 282 -24.32 -7.02 -3.81
N GLN A 283 -23.18 -7.65 -3.58
CA GLN A 283 -22.79 -8.06 -2.21
C GLN A 283 -22.64 -6.86 -1.27
N LYS A 284 -22.02 -5.76 -1.73
CA LYS A 284 -21.92 -4.53 -0.94
C LYS A 284 -23.28 -3.91 -0.63
N ASP A 285 -24.19 -3.91 -1.61
CA ASP A 285 -25.53 -3.35 -1.43
C ASP A 285 -26.35 -4.17 -0.44
N ILE A 286 -26.21 -5.50 -0.43
CA ILE A 286 -26.84 -6.38 0.56
C ILE A 286 -26.31 -6.10 1.97
N ILE A 287 -24.98 -5.95 2.13
CA ILE A 287 -24.35 -5.67 3.42
C ILE A 287 -24.77 -4.28 3.94
N ASN A 288 -24.81 -3.27 3.07
CA ASN A 288 -25.20 -1.92 3.45
C ASN A 288 -26.71 -1.78 3.69
N GLY A 289 -27.54 -2.50 2.93
CA GLY A 289 -28.99 -2.53 3.08
C GLY A 289 -29.46 -3.31 4.33
N GLY A 290 -28.70 -4.31 4.77
CA GLY A 290 -29.00 -5.09 5.98
C GLY A 290 -28.76 -4.33 7.30
N ILE A 291 -27.97 -3.24 7.27
CA ILE A 291 -27.69 -2.40 8.45
C ILE A 291 -28.74 -1.28 8.60
N GLY A 292 -29.61 -1.06 7.60
CA GLY A 292 -30.62 0.02 7.57
C GLY A 292 -32.06 -0.40 7.89
N GLY A 293 -32.33 -1.64 8.27
CA GLY A 293 -33.69 -2.20 8.38
C GLY A 293 -33.99 -2.87 9.72
N GLY A 294 -33.86 -2.15 10.84
CA GLY A 294 -34.22 -2.67 12.16
C GLY A 294 -34.48 -1.57 13.20
N ASN A 295 -35.76 -1.41 13.52
CA ASN A 295 -36.35 -0.66 14.65
C ASN A 295 -36.58 0.85 14.49
N GLY A 296 -37.68 1.18 13.82
CA GLY A 296 -38.58 2.26 14.24
C GLY A 296 -40.02 1.74 14.21
N LEU A 297 -40.83 2.14 15.21
CA LEU A 297 -42.20 1.73 15.57
C LEU A 297 -42.18 0.57 16.59
N ASP A 298 -42.44 0.77 17.88
CA ASP A 298 -43.73 1.27 18.38
C ASP A 298 -43.65 2.53 19.26
N SER A 299 -44.46 3.50 18.87
CA SER A 299 -44.96 4.59 19.70
C SER A 299 -46.33 4.21 20.24
N HIS A 300 -46.44 3.97 21.54
CA HIS A 300 -47.70 4.17 22.26
C HIS A 300 -47.45 5.06 23.47
N SER A 301 -47.88 6.31 23.31
CA SER A 301 -48.22 7.27 24.35
C SER A 301 -49.36 6.74 25.21
N HIS A 302 -49.18 6.71 26.53
CA HIS A 302 -50.29 6.90 27.45
C HIS A 302 -49.87 7.81 28.61
N ASP A 303 -50.78 8.73 28.89
CA ASP A 303 -50.65 9.93 29.70
C ASP A 303 -50.44 9.68 31.20
N MET A 304 -49.95 10.72 31.86
CA MET A 304 -50.00 10.93 33.31
C MET A 304 -51.45 10.88 33.85
N GLN A 305 -51.66 10.25 35.02
CA GLN A 305 -52.37 10.83 36.18
C GLN A 305 -52.42 9.87 37.39
N GLU A 306 -52.19 10.46 38.57
CA GLU A 306 -52.72 10.12 39.92
C GLU A 306 -52.55 8.69 40.48
N GLU A 307 -51.60 8.50 41.42
CA GLU A 307 -51.76 8.54 42.89
C GLU A 307 -50.38 8.43 43.58
#